data_AF-A0AAE2NZ47-F1
#
_entry.id   AF-A0AAE2NZ47-F1
#
_cell.length_a   1.000
_cell.length_b   1.000
_cell.length_c   1.000
_cell.angle_alpha   90.00
_cell.angle_beta   90.00
_cell.angle_gamma   90.00
#
_symmetry.space_group_name_H-M   'P 1'
#
loop_
_entity.id
_entity.type
_entity.pdbx_description
1 polymer ?
#
loop_
_entity_poly.entity_id
_entity_poly.type
_entity_poly.pdbx_seq_one_letter_code
_entity_poly.pdbx_strand_id
1 'polypeptide(L)'
;MNIFLSYIVLGLSLSAPVGPVNAAQIDKGIKNGFWHAWIFGLGAMAADGLYMILIYFGLSQFLTAPFVKTFLWLFGFFVLTYTGVETLKNIREAMNVRSGKGKPAFYKTFGAGFFISLSNPLSILFWLGIYGSILAKTAESFDANQLLIYSSGILLGILIWDFCMAIAASTFRNLLHEKALRWLTGAAGVSLIVFGFYFGWQGIQMLIS
;
A
#
# COMPACT_ATOMS: atom_id res chain seq x y z
N MET A 1 1.26 21.98 -18.88
CA MET A 1 2.10 21.88 -17.66
C MET A 1 1.28 21.81 -16.38
N ASN A 2 0.36 22.76 -16.12
CA ASN A 2 -0.38 22.84 -14.85
C ASN A 2 -1.22 21.60 -14.50
N ILE A 3 -1.89 20.99 -15.49
CA ILE A 3 -2.75 19.81 -15.25
C ILE A 3 -1.93 18.58 -14.83
N PHE A 4 -0.77 18.35 -15.46
CA PHE A 4 0.11 17.22 -15.11
C PHE A 4 0.64 17.35 -13.68
N LEU A 5 1.06 18.54 -13.28
CA LEU A 5 1.42 18.86 -11.90
C LEU A 5 0.26 18.61 -10.93
N SER A 6 -0.98 18.95 -11.30
CA SER A 6 -2.15 18.63 -10.48
C SER A 6 -2.32 17.13 -10.24
N TYR A 7 -2.01 16.28 -11.22
CA TYR A 7 -2.07 14.82 -11.06
C TYR A 7 -0.90 14.26 -10.22
N ILE A 8 0.27 14.90 -10.25
CA ILE A 8 1.36 14.57 -9.30
C ILE A 8 0.94 14.92 -7.87
N VAL A 9 0.40 16.13 -7.67
CA VAL A 9 -0.12 16.57 -6.36
C VAL A 9 -1.28 15.68 -5.90
N LEU A 10 -2.12 15.24 -6.83
CA LEU A 10 -3.15 14.24 -6.56
C LEU A 10 -2.48 12.98 -6.02
N GLY A 11 -1.56 12.34 -6.75
CA GLY A 11 -0.86 11.12 -6.30
C GLY A 11 -0.18 11.25 -4.93
N LEU A 12 0.44 12.41 -4.65
CA LEU A 12 0.98 12.73 -3.32
C LEU A 12 -0.12 12.77 -2.25
N SER A 13 -1.20 13.50 -2.51
CA SER A 13 -2.33 13.65 -1.57
C SER A 13 -3.06 12.33 -1.33
N LEU A 14 -3.10 11.47 -2.35
CA LEU A 14 -3.68 10.13 -2.31
C LEU A 14 -2.88 9.17 -1.43
N SER A 15 -1.56 9.34 -1.40
CA SER A 15 -0.65 8.48 -0.63
C SER A 15 -0.43 8.94 0.81
N ALA A 16 -0.74 10.22 1.09
CA ALA A 16 -0.57 10.85 2.40
C ALA A 16 -1.35 10.20 3.56
N PRO A 17 -2.58 9.69 3.40
CA PRO A 17 -3.32 9.03 4.46
C PRO A 17 -2.56 7.81 5.01
N VAL A 18 -2.34 7.78 6.32
CA VAL A 18 -1.60 6.67 6.95
C VAL A 18 -2.48 5.42 7.00
N GLY A 19 -2.23 4.49 6.07
CA GLY A 19 -2.90 3.19 6.01
C GLY A 19 -1.97 1.99 6.30
N PRO A 20 -2.49 0.76 6.11
CA PRO A 20 -1.74 -0.49 6.27
C PRO A 20 -0.39 -0.52 5.52
N VAL A 21 -0.39 -0.05 4.27
CA VAL A 21 0.79 -0.01 3.40
C VAL A 21 1.85 0.92 3.97
N ASN A 22 1.49 2.15 4.33
CA ASN A 22 2.40 3.14 4.92
C ASN A 22 2.98 2.65 6.25
N ALA A 23 2.16 2.03 7.11
CA ALA A 23 2.60 1.46 8.38
C ALA A 23 3.63 0.33 8.18
N ALA A 24 3.37 -0.58 7.23
CA ALA A 24 4.28 -1.66 6.88
C ALA A 24 5.59 -1.14 6.23
N GLN A 25 5.52 -0.11 5.40
CA GLN A 25 6.69 0.52 4.79
C GLN A 25 7.62 1.15 5.84
N ILE A 26 7.04 1.87 6.82
CA ILE A 26 7.80 2.42 7.94
C ILE A 26 8.50 1.29 8.72
N ASP A 27 7.79 0.21 9.03
CA ASP A 27 8.36 -0.95 9.73
C ASP A 27 9.56 -1.55 8.98
N LYS A 28 9.45 -1.70 7.64
CA LYS A 28 10.56 -2.20 6.81
C LYS A 28 11.74 -1.21 6.80
N GLY A 29 11.48 0.09 6.76
CA GLY A 29 12.52 1.12 6.80
C GLY A 29 13.28 1.14 8.12
N ILE A 30 12.55 1.04 9.23
CA ILE A 30 13.12 0.93 10.57
C ILE A 30 13.97 -0.34 10.69
N LYS A 31 13.42 -1.51 10.35
CA LYS A 31 14.10 -2.80 10.56
C LYS A 31 15.26 -3.05 9.59
N ASN A 32 15.05 -2.81 8.29
CA ASN A 32 15.98 -3.26 7.25
C ASN A 32 16.73 -2.12 6.53
N GLY A 33 16.28 -0.88 6.71
CA GLY A 33 16.88 0.34 6.17
C GLY A 33 16.16 0.90 4.94
N PHE A 34 16.70 1.99 4.40
CA PHE A 34 16.13 2.74 3.28
C PHE A 34 15.72 1.86 2.09
N TRP A 35 16.65 1.05 1.57
CA TRP A 35 16.40 0.22 0.38
C TRP A 35 15.21 -0.71 0.53
N HIS A 36 15.01 -1.28 1.72
CA HIS A 36 13.88 -2.17 1.98
C HIS A 36 12.56 -1.41 2.10
N ALA A 37 12.54 -0.20 2.66
CA ALA A 37 11.33 0.64 2.62
C ALA A 37 10.99 1.09 1.20
N TRP A 38 12.00 1.47 0.41
CA TRP A 38 11.77 1.93 -0.95
C TRP A 38 11.29 0.79 -1.86
N ILE A 39 11.93 -0.39 -1.79
CA ILE A 39 11.54 -1.57 -2.56
C ILE A 39 10.16 -2.09 -2.15
N PHE A 40 9.80 -1.95 -0.86
CA PHE A 40 8.44 -2.22 -0.41
C PHE A 40 7.42 -1.27 -1.06
N GLY A 41 7.71 0.04 -1.08
CA GLY A 41 6.89 1.06 -1.74
C GLY A 41 6.72 0.77 -3.24
N LEU A 42 7.82 0.48 -3.94
CA LEU A 42 7.77 0.07 -5.36
C LEU A 42 6.88 -1.15 -5.60
N GLY A 43 6.87 -2.11 -4.68
CA GLY A 43 5.94 -3.24 -4.72
C GLY A 43 4.48 -2.80 -4.59
N ALA A 44 4.19 -1.93 -3.63
CA ALA A 44 2.85 -1.39 -3.42
C ALA A 44 2.37 -0.56 -4.64
N MET A 45 3.23 0.31 -5.17
CA MET A 45 2.98 1.11 -6.37
C MET A 45 2.75 0.23 -7.61
N ALA A 46 3.40 -0.93 -7.70
CA ALA A 46 3.13 -1.88 -8.80
C ALA A 46 1.72 -2.49 -8.71
N ALA A 47 1.20 -2.73 -7.50
CA ALA A 47 -0.20 -3.14 -7.32
C ALA A 47 -1.17 -2.02 -7.69
N ASP A 48 -0.83 -0.77 -7.35
CA ASP A 48 -1.60 0.42 -7.74
C ASP A 48 -1.69 0.57 -9.27
N GLY A 49 -0.55 0.44 -9.95
CA GLY A 49 -0.50 0.42 -11.41
C GLY A 49 -1.32 -0.72 -12.02
N LEU A 50 -1.31 -1.91 -11.39
CA LEU A 50 -2.15 -3.03 -11.82
C LEU A 50 -3.64 -2.68 -11.70
N TYR A 51 -4.08 -2.04 -10.61
CA TYR A 51 -5.48 -1.58 -10.50
C TYR A 51 -5.85 -0.58 -11.58
N MET A 52 -4.99 0.40 -11.85
CA MET A 52 -5.24 1.38 -12.91
C MET A 52 -5.42 0.69 -14.26
N ILE A 53 -4.56 -0.29 -14.59
CA ILE A 53 -4.66 -1.08 -15.82
C ILE A 53 -5.98 -1.87 -15.86
N LEU A 54 -6.32 -2.58 -14.78
CA LEU A 54 -7.56 -3.37 -14.71
C LEU A 54 -8.81 -2.49 -14.89
N ILE A 55 -8.84 -1.32 -14.26
CA ILE A 55 -9.93 -0.36 -14.38
C ILE A 55 -10.01 0.21 -15.80
N TYR A 56 -8.87 0.54 -16.40
CA TYR A 56 -8.79 1.03 -17.78
C TYR A 56 -9.41 0.06 -18.79
N PHE A 57 -9.14 -1.24 -18.65
CA PHE A 57 -9.72 -2.28 -19.51
C PHE A 57 -11.18 -2.64 -19.18
N GLY A 58 -11.83 -1.92 -18.27
CA GLY A 58 -13.24 -2.17 -17.93
C GLY A 58 -13.47 -3.36 -17.00
N LEU A 59 -12.41 -3.93 -16.40
CA LEU A 59 -12.56 -4.97 -15.37
C LEU A 59 -13.07 -4.41 -14.03
N SER A 60 -13.46 -3.13 -13.97
CA SER A 60 -14.15 -2.58 -12.80
C SER A 60 -15.43 -3.35 -12.46
N GLN A 61 -16.17 -3.83 -13.46
CA GLN A 61 -17.35 -4.69 -13.28
C GLN A 61 -16.98 -6.07 -12.70
N PHE A 62 -15.81 -6.59 -13.06
CA PHE A 62 -15.30 -7.85 -12.52
C PHE A 62 -14.79 -7.70 -11.07
N LEU A 63 -14.07 -6.62 -10.78
CA LEU A 63 -13.60 -6.29 -9.42
C LEU A 63 -14.75 -5.99 -8.45
N THR A 64 -15.88 -5.53 -8.96
CA THR A 64 -17.10 -5.27 -8.17
C THR A 64 -18.05 -6.47 -8.13
N ALA A 65 -17.78 -7.54 -8.87
CA ALA A 65 -18.57 -8.76 -8.82
C ALA A 65 -18.63 -9.30 -7.38
N PRO A 66 -19.81 -9.70 -6.86
CA PRO A 66 -19.97 -10.07 -5.46
C PRO A 66 -18.97 -11.13 -4.98
N PHE A 67 -18.72 -12.15 -5.81
CA PHE A 67 -17.76 -13.20 -5.50
C PHE A 67 -16.31 -12.68 -5.40
N VAL A 68 -15.88 -11.87 -6.38
CA VAL A 68 -14.52 -11.31 -6.42
C VAL A 68 -14.31 -10.33 -5.26
N LYS A 69 -15.28 -9.45 -5.01
CA LYS A 69 -15.24 -8.51 -3.91
C LYS A 69 -15.16 -9.21 -2.56
N THR A 70 -15.96 -10.26 -2.36
CA THR A 70 -15.92 -11.10 -1.14
C THR A 70 -14.57 -11.80 -0.98
N PHE A 71 -14.04 -12.38 -2.06
CA PHE A 71 -12.70 -12.98 -2.05
C PHE A 71 -11.62 -11.96 -1.66
N LEU A 72 -11.65 -10.75 -2.23
CA LEU A 72 -10.68 -9.70 -1.93
C LEU A 72 -10.75 -9.24 -0.46
N TRP A 73 -11.94 -9.13 0.12
CA TRP A 73 -12.09 -8.84 1.56
C TRP A 73 -11.47 -9.91 2.45
N LEU A 74 -11.78 -11.19 2.17
CA LEU A 74 -11.26 -12.32 2.97
C LEU A 74 -9.76 -12.53 2.77
N PHE A 75 -9.27 -12.36 1.54
CA PHE A 75 -7.84 -12.44 1.24
C PHE A 75 -7.07 -11.29 1.89
N GLY A 76 -7.61 -10.07 1.85
CA GLY A 76 -7.08 -8.91 2.56
C GLY A 76 -7.01 -9.11 4.07
N PHE A 77 -8.05 -9.68 4.66
CA PHE A 77 -8.03 -10.09 6.07
C PHE A 77 -6.84 -11.01 6.35
N PHE A 78 -6.69 -12.09 5.58
CA PHE A 78 -5.59 -13.04 5.77
C PHE A 78 -4.22 -12.36 5.66
N VAL A 79 -3.97 -11.60 4.59
CA VAL A 79 -2.66 -10.97 4.34
C VAL A 79 -2.32 -9.92 5.41
N LEU A 80 -3.27 -9.05 5.75
CA LEU A 80 -3.05 -8.00 6.76
C LEU A 80 -2.87 -8.58 8.16
N THR A 81 -3.71 -9.53 8.55
CA THR A 81 -3.59 -10.18 9.87
C THR A 81 -2.31 -11.01 9.96
N TYR A 82 -1.94 -11.77 8.92
CA TYR A 82 -0.68 -12.50 8.87
C TYR A 82 0.52 -11.54 9.00
N THR A 83 0.56 -10.48 8.19
CA THR A 83 1.64 -9.49 8.21
C THR A 83 1.71 -8.76 9.55
N GLY A 84 0.57 -8.40 10.13
CA GLY A 84 0.49 -7.76 11.43
C GLY A 84 0.99 -8.68 12.55
N VAL A 85 0.57 -9.95 12.56
CA VAL A 85 1.04 -10.96 13.52
C VAL A 85 2.54 -11.23 13.35
N GLU A 86 3.04 -11.33 12.12
CA GLU A 86 4.47 -11.47 11.84
C GLU A 86 5.25 -10.25 12.34
N THR A 87 4.71 -9.04 12.12
CA THR A 87 5.28 -7.78 12.62
C THR A 87 5.36 -7.78 14.14
N LEU A 88 4.28 -8.19 14.84
CA LEU A 88 4.23 -8.27 16.30
C LEU A 88 5.14 -9.35 16.88
N LYS A 89 5.21 -10.54 16.26
CA LYS A 89 6.12 -11.63 16.68
C LYS A 89 7.58 -11.19 16.58
N ASN A 90 7.90 -10.44 15.53
CA ASN A 90 9.23 -9.94 15.27
C ASN A 90 9.52 -8.58 15.92
N ILE A 91 8.66 -8.07 16.82
CA ILE A 91 8.92 -6.85 17.61
C ILE A 91 10.15 -7.00 18.49
N ARG A 92 10.34 -8.18 19.10
CA ARG A 92 11.55 -8.45 19.90
C ARG A 92 12.79 -8.58 19.00
N GLU A 93 12.62 -8.99 17.75
CA GLU A 93 13.72 -9.02 16.77
C GLU A 93 14.03 -7.64 16.20
N ALA A 94 13.10 -6.68 16.29
CA ALA A 94 13.41 -5.26 16.08
C ALA A 94 14.40 -4.73 17.13
N MET A 95 14.65 -5.44 18.24
CA MET A 95 15.74 -5.13 19.20
C MET A 95 17.09 -5.66 18.71
N ASN A 96 17.08 -6.53 17.69
CA ASN A 96 18.25 -7.11 17.04
C ASN A 96 18.55 -6.41 15.71
N VAL A 97 18.34 -5.09 15.64
CA VAL A 97 18.82 -4.24 14.52
C VAL A 97 20.31 -4.47 14.21
N ARG A 98 21.06 -5.04 15.17
CA ARG A 98 22.47 -5.41 15.11
C ARG A 98 22.79 -6.92 15.20
N SER A 99 21.83 -7.81 15.45
CA SER A 99 22.12 -9.25 15.46
C SER A 99 21.95 -9.78 14.05
N GLY A 100 23.01 -10.42 13.54
CA GLY A 100 23.23 -10.82 12.15
C GLY A 100 22.26 -11.84 11.55
N LYS A 101 20.96 -11.79 11.86
CA LYS A 101 19.95 -12.38 10.98
C LYS A 101 19.97 -11.62 9.66
N GLY A 102 20.30 -12.33 8.58
CA GLY A 102 20.42 -11.76 7.24
C GLY A 102 19.17 -10.98 6.85
N LYS A 103 19.36 -9.79 6.26
CA LYS A 103 18.25 -8.99 5.73
C LYS A 103 17.42 -9.84 4.76
N PRO A 104 16.08 -9.71 4.76
CA PRO A 104 15.27 -10.41 3.78
C PRO A 104 15.69 -10.00 2.37
N ALA A 105 15.66 -10.94 1.44
CA ALA A 105 15.95 -10.65 0.05
C ALA A 105 14.99 -9.58 -0.51
N PHE A 106 15.48 -8.76 -1.43
CA PHE A 106 14.71 -7.64 -1.99
C PHE A 106 13.41 -8.09 -2.66
N TYR A 107 13.42 -9.22 -3.38
CA TYR A 107 12.20 -9.76 -3.99
C TYR A 107 11.10 -10.10 -2.97
N LYS A 108 11.47 -10.58 -1.77
CA LYS A 108 10.49 -10.84 -0.69
C LYS A 108 9.90 -9.54 -0.16
N THR A 109 10.70 -8.48 -0.14
CA THR A 109 10.28 -7.15 0.34
C THR A 109 9.36 -6.48 -0.68
N PHE A 110 9.71 -6.57 -1.96
CA PHE A 110 8.86 -6.13 -3.07
C PHE A 110 7.53 -6.90 -3.06
N GLY A 111 7.59 -8.23 -2.99
CA GLY A 111 6.41 -9.09 -2.93
C GLY A 111 5.51 -8.77 -1.74
N ALA A 112 6.09 -8.50 -0.56
CA ALA A 112 5.30 -8.07 0.59
C ALA A 112 4.54 -6.76 0.32
N GLY A 113 5.20 -5.73 -0.24
CA GLY A 113 4.53 -4.48 -0.61
C GLY A 113 3.43 -4.68 -1.65
N PHE A 114 3.74 -5.47 -2.69
CA PHE A 114 2.79 -5.81 -3.74
C PHE A 114 1.57 -6.54 -3.21
N PHE A 115 1.74 -7.63 -2.47
CA PHE A 115 0.61 -8.41 -1.95
C PHE A 115 -0.17 -7.66 -0.87
N ILE A 116 0.46 -6.84 -0.04
CA ILE A 116 -0.26 -6.02 0.95
C ILE A 116 -1.13 -4.97 0.25
N SER A 117 -0.62 -4.28 -0.79
CA SER A 117 -1.44 -3.31 -1.54
C SER A 117 -2.49 -4.00 -2.42
N LEU A 118 -2.14 -5.12 -3.08
CA LEU A 118 -3.05 -5.92 -3.90
C LEU A 118 -4.17 -6.59 -3.09
N SER A 119 -3.92 -6.89 -1.83
CA SER A 119 -4.94 -7.47 -0.95
C SER A 119 -5.64 -6.40 -0.11
N ASN A 120 -5.34 -5.12 -0.28
CA ASN A 120 -5.96 -4.04 0.49
C ASN A 120 -7.27 -3.57 -0.17
N PRO A 121 -8.47 -4.00 0.28
CA PRO A 121 -9.75 -3.51 -0.21
C PRO A 121 -9.94 -2.00 -0.09
N LEU A 122 -9.25 -1.31 0.83
CA LEU A 122 -9.26 0.15 0.80
C LEU A 122 -8.57 0.67 -0.47
N SER A 123 -7.42 0.11 -0.85
CA SER A 123 -6.76 0.44 -2.13
C SER A 123 -7.65 0.12 -3.33
N ILE A 124 -8.34 -1.03 -3.32
CA ILE A 124 -9.24 -1.44 -4.41
C ILE A 124 -10.39 -0.45 -4.58
N LEU A 125 -11.13 -0.16 -3.50
CA LEU A 125 -12.26 0.76 -3.52
C LEU A 125 -11.82 2.18 -3.89
N PHE A 126 -10.65 2.58 -3.39
CA PHE A 126 -10.06 3.87 -3.67
C PHE A 126 -9.72 4.04 -5.16
N TRP A 127 -9.01 3.08 -5.76
CA TRP A 127 -8.68 3.12 -7.18
C TRP A 127 -9.93 3.03 -8.05
N LEU A 128 -10.90 2.18 -7.71
CA LEU A 128 -12.19 2.11 -8.41
C LEU A 128 -12.93 3.45 -8.38
N GLY A 129 -12.99 4.13 -7.23
CA GLY A 129 -13.67 5.41 -7.10
C GLY A 129 -12.95 6.55 -7.83
N ILE A 130 -11.68 6.77 -7.51
CA ILE A 130 -10.92 7.92 -8.01
C ILE A 130 -10.55 7.72 -9.48
N TYR A 131 -9.89 6.62 -9.81
CA TYR A 131 -9.44 6.39 -11.18
C TYR A 131 -10.61 6.04 -12.11
N GLY A 132 -11.66 5.38 -11.61
CA GLY A 132 -12.90 5.22 -12.35
C GLY A 132 -13.56 6.56 -12.71
N SER A 133 -13.58 7.53 -11.78
CA SER A 133 -14.10 8.88 -12.04
C SER A 133 -13.22 9.67 -13.02
N ILE A 134 -11.89 9.54 -12.92
CA ILE A 134 -10.94 10.14 -13.87
C ILE A 134 -11.14 9.54 -15.27
N LEU A 135 -11.28 8.22 -15.37
CA LEU A 135 -11.51 7.51 -16.63
C LEU A 135 -12.83 7.94 -17.27
N ALA A 136 -13.93 7.99 -16.51
CA ALA A 136 -15.24 8.42 -17.00
C ALA A 136 -15.19 9.86 -17.54
N LYS A 137 -14.58 10.79 -16.78
CA LYS A 137 -14.42 12.17 -17.21
C LYS A 137 -13.54 12.30 -18.46
N THR A 138 -12.47 11.50 -18.53
CA THR A 138 -11.51 11.52 -19.66
C THR A 138 -12.12 10.88 -20.92
N ALA A 139 -12.96 9.86 -20.78
CA ALA A 139 -13.68 9.24 -21.90
C ALA A 139 -14.66 10.20 -22.60
N GLU A 140 -15.21 11.17 -21.88
CA GLU A 140 -16.10 12.19 -22.45
C GLU A 140 -15.36 13.37 -23.11
N SER A 141 -14.07 13.58 -22.81
CA SER A 141 -13.40 14.85 -23.10
C SER A 141 -11.97 14.78 -23.65
N PHE A 142 -11.31 13.62 -23.70
CA PHE A 142 -9.86 13.52 -24.00
C PHE A 142 -9.44 12.28 -24.79
N ASP A 143 -8.29 12.40 -25.45
CA ASP A 143 -7.63 11.34 -26.23
C ASP A 143 -6.93 10.33 -25.31
N ALA A 144 -6.85 9.05 -25.69
CA ALA A 144 -6.31 7.97 -24.85
C ALA A 144 -4.87 8.24 -24.36
N ASN A 145 -4.10 8.99 -25.15
CA ASN A 145 -2.75 9.44 -24.81
C ASN A 145 -2.71 10.36 -23.57
N GLN A 146 -3.73 11.20 -23.36
CA GLN A 146 -3.78 12.12 -22.21
C GLN A 146 -4.05 11.39 -20.91
N LEU A 147 -4.86 10.32 -20.94
CA LEU A 147 -5.08 9.47 -19.78
C LEU A 147 -3.77 8.81 -19.31
N LEU A 148 -2.95 8.31 -20.23
CA LEU A 148 -1.65 7.71 -19.90
C LEU A 148 -0.70 8.73 -19.26
N ILE A 149 -0.71 9.96 -19.76
CA ILE A 149 0.08 11.07 -19.18
C ILE A 149 -0.43 11.42 -17.77
N TYR A 150 -1.73 11.47 -17.53
CA TYR A 150 -2.26 11.75 -16.19
C TYR A 150 -1.99 10.60 -15.22
N SER A 151 -2.11 9.37 -15.70
CA SER A 151 -1.82 8.16 -14.94
C SER A 151 -0.35 8.12 -14.49
N SER A 152 0.58 8.45 -15.39
CA SER A 152 2.00 8.55 -15.04
C SER A 152 2.28 9.68 -14.04
N GLY A 153 1.55 10.80 -14.13
CA GLY A 153 1.61 11.87 -13.13
C GLY A 153 1.21 11.39 -11.72
N ILE A 154 0.11 10.64 -11.61
CA ILE A 154 -0.33 10.06 -10.33
C ILE A 154 0.72 9.10 -9.77
N LEU A 155 1.22 8.17 -10.61
CA LEU A 155 2.26 7.21 -10.21
C LEU A 155 3.56 7.90 -9.79
N LEU A 156 3.95 8.99 -10.44
CA LEU A 156 5.09 9.81 -10.02
C LEU A 156 4.84 10.47 -8.65
N GLY A 157 3.62 10.96 -8.39
CA GLY A 157 3.25 11.48 -7.07
C GLY A 157 3.36 10.42 -5.97
N ILE A 158 2.87 9.21 -6.23
CA ILE A 158 2.99 8.06 -5.31
C ILE A 158 4.47 7.71 -5.09
N LEU A 159 5.25 7.63 -6.16
CA LEU A 159 6.68 7.33 -6.08
C LEU A 159 7.46 8.36 -5.22
N ILE A 160 7.15 9.65 -5.37
CA ILE A 160 7.75 10.71 -4.56
C ILE A 160 7.37 10.52 -3.09
N TRP A 161 6.10 10.25 -2.79
CA TRP A 161 5.65 9.97 -1.42
C TRP A 161 6.39 8.77 -0.82
N ASP A 162 6.44 7.65 -1.54
CA ASP A 162 7.13 6.43 -1.10
C ASP A 162 8.62 6.67 -0.84
N PHE A 163 9.26 7.46 -1.69
CA PHE A 163 10.66 7.83 -1.51
C PHE A 163 10.85 8.70 -0.25
N CYS A 164 9.98 9.70 -0.03
CA CYS A 164 9.97 10.51 1.19
C CYS A 164 9.74 9.65 2.45
N MET A 165 8.80 8.72 2.39
CA MET A 165 8.51 7.78 3.49
C MET A 165 9.69 6.85 3.77
N ALA A 166 10.37 6.36 2.73
CA ALA A 166 11.57 5.55 2.90
C ALA A 166 12.72 6.34 3.55
N ILE A 167 12.92 7.61 3.17
CA ILE A 167 13.87 8.51 3.83
C ILE A 167 13.48 8.71 5.29
N ALA A 168 12.24 9.08 5.56
CA ALA A 168 11.75 9.34 6.91
C ALA A 168 11.93 8.12 7.80
N ALA A 169 11.45 6.94 7.36
CA ALA A 169 11.55 5.70 8.12
C ALA A 169 13.00 5.29 8.40
N SER A 170 13.89 5.44 7.43
CA SER A 170 15.32 5.11 7.59
C SER A 170 16.08 6.12 8.45
N THR A 171 15.67 7.39 8.45
CA THR A 171 16.26 8.44 9.29
C THR A 171 15.81 8.27 10.74
N PHE A 172 14.52 7.99 10.97
CA PHE A 172 13.96 7.74 12.30
C PHE A 172 14.58 6.52 12.98
N ARG A 173 15.05 5.52 12.23
CA ARG A 173 15.84 4.40 12.79
C ARG A 173 17.06 4.87 13.59
N ASN A 174 17.74 5.93 13.15
CA ASN A 174 18.97 6.42 13.78
C ASN A 174 18.71 7.47 14.89
N LEU A 175 17.52 8.09 14.88
CA LEU A 175 17.15 9.15 15.82
C LEU A 175 16.30 8.66 17.00
N LEU A 176 15.54 7.58 16.82
CA LEU A 176 14.60 7.08 17.83
C LEU A 176 15.27 6.09 18.78
N HIS A 177 15.02 6.28 20.08
CA HIS A 177 15.41 5.31 21.10
C HIS A 177 14.68 3.98 20.90
N GLU A 178 15.28 2.87 21.32
CA GLU A 178 14.75 1.51 21.13
C GLU A 178 13.30 1.33 21.59
N LYS A 179 12.90 2.01 22.67
CA LYS A 179 11.51 2.00 23.16
C LYS A 179 10.53 2.63 22.16
N ALA A 180 10.91 3.73 21.51
CA ALA A 180 10.07 4.42 20.54
C ALA A 180 9.92 3.59 19.25
N LEU A 181 11.00 2.97 18.76
CA LEU A 181 10.95 2.04 17.62
C LEU A 181 10.04 0.84 17.91
N ARG A 182 10.11 0.30 19.13
CA ARG A 182 9.25 -0.80 19.58
C ARG A 182 7.77 -0.41 19.60
N TRP A 183 7.46 0.78 20.10
CA TRP A 183 6.10 1.31 20.09
C TRP A 183 5.58 1.53 18.67
N LEU A 184 6.41 2.05 17.76
CA LEU A 184 6.00 2.36 16.40
C LEU A 184 5.77 1.10 15.56
N THR A 185 6.68 0.13 15.63
CA THR A 185 6.47 -1.21 15.03
C THR A 185 5.28 -1.93 15.67
N GLY A 186 5.08 -1.79 16.99
CA GLY A 186 3.92 -2.32 17.69
C GLY A 186 2.60 -1.73 17.20
N ALA A 187 2.53 -0.41 17.12
CA ALA A 187 1.37 0.31 16.61
C ALA A 187 1.07 -0.08 15.16
N ALA A 188 2.10 -0.21 14.30
CA ALA A 188 1.94 -0.68 12.93
C ALA A 188 1.41 -2.12 12.86
N GLY A 189 1.96 -3.05 13.65
CA GLY A 189 1.47 -4.43 13.68
C GLY A 189 0.03 -4.54 14.19
N VAL A 190 -0.33 -3.79 15.24
CA VAL A 190 -1.71 -3.73 15.75
C VAL A 190 -2.65 -3.11 14.73
N SER A 191 -2.27 -2.02 14.07
CA SER A 191 -3.13 -1.38 13.06
C SER A 191 -3.40 -2.32 11.88
N LEU A 192 -2.39 -3.05 11.40
CA LEU A 192 -2.56 -4.08 10.37
C LEU A 192 -3.58 -5.14 10.79
N ILE A 193 -3.51 -5.63 12.03
CA ILE A 193 -4.46 -6.63 12.55
C ILE A 193 -5.88 -6.05 12.65
N VAL A 194 -6.02 -4.81 13.13
CA VAL A 194 -7.32 -4.11 13.23
C VAL A 194 -7.95 -3.95 11.85
N PHE A 195 -7.19 -3.48 10.86
CA PHE A 195 -7.68 -3.40 9.48
C PHE A 195 -7.99 -4.77 8.88
N GLY A 196 -7.17 -5.79 9.18
CA GLY A 196 -7.45 -7.16 8.81
C GLY A 196 -8.82 -7.62 9.32
N PHE A 197 -9.08 -7.50 10.63
CA PHE A 197 -10.37 -7.90 11.20
C PHE A 197 -11.55 -7.10 10.63
N TYR A 198 -11.37 -5.81 10.39
CA TYR A 198 -12.38 -5.01 9.68
C TYR A 198 -12.68 -5.58 8.29
N PHE A 199 -11.65 -6.04 7.56
CA PHE A 199 -11.83 -6.66 6.24
C PHE A 199 -12.52 -8.01 6.33
N GLY A 200 -12.18 -8.81 7.34
CA GLY A 200 -12.81 -10.11 7.59
C GLY A 200 -14.30 -9.94 7.92
N TRP A 201 -14.63 -8.94 8.73
CA TRP A 201 -16.02 -8.59 9.05
C TRP A 201 -16.81 -8.22 7.80
N GLN A 202 -16.28 -7.35 6.95
CA GLN A 202 -16.91 -6.98 5.68
C GLN A 202 -17.09 -8.19 4.76
N GLY A 203 -16.07 -9.05 4.63
CA GLY A 203 -16.15 -10.27 3.82
C GLY A 203 -17.23 -11.24 4.31
N ILE A 204 -17.36 -11.43 5.64
CA ILE A 204 -18.40 -12.27 6.23
C ILE A 204 -19.80 -11.67 6.02
N GLN A 205 -19.95 -10.35 6.18
CA GLN A 205 -21.23 -9.69 5.91
C GLN A 205 -21.70 -9.91 4.46
N MET A 206 -20.78 -9.84 3.49
CA MET A 206 -21.09 -10.08 2.08
C MET A 206 -21.42 -11.55 1.74
N LEU A 207 -21.02 -12.52 2.57
CA LEU A 207 -21.40 -13.93 2.42
C LEU A 207 -22.82 -14.22 2.95
N ILE A 208 -23.28 -13.41 3.89
CA ILE A 208 -24.56 -13.63 4.60
C ILE A 208 -25.69 -12.79 3.99
N SER A 209 -25.36 -11.70 3.28
CA SER A 209 -26.30 -10.84 2.54
C SER A 209 -26.62 -11.38 1.15
#